data_AF-A0A195CUK7-F1
#
_entry.id   AF-A0A195CUK7-F1
#
_cell.length_a   1.000
_cell.length_b   1.000
_cell.length_c   1.000
_cell.angle_alpha   90.00
_cell.angle_beta   90.00
_cell.angle_gamma   90.00
#
_symmetry.space_group_name_H-M   'P 1'
#
loop_
_entity.id
_entity.type
_entity.pdbx_description
1 polymer ?
#
loop_
_entity_poly.entity_id
_entity_poly.type
_entity_poly.pdbx_seq_one_letter_code
_entity_poly.pdbx_strand_id
1 'polypeptide(L)'
;MQWIAFYKEYDSLMTEWQSAGRRLALEMSDLKECTSLSGTLTPLGRLLTDPTLRRTSRDAEEAIAALEERAAPLSHIEHVRLSVKRARRLVEEVGKAATRLESSFESRRATIRNLAVLRSIEDQAHEVLSWLCKKGEDILSKHAQHTATNLTSARLHEREFEKFYFTSMVSNVDCPIAVNGIERRAPRGIASLSLS
;
A
#
# COMPACT_ATOMS: atom_id res chain seq x y z
N MET A 1 25.41 -26.78 39.26
CA MET A 1 25.42 -25.49 38.55
C MET A 1 24.52 -25.46 37.29
N GLN A 2 24.26 -26.58 36.61
CA GLN A 2 23.42 -26.62 35.38
C GLN A 2 21.99 -26.05 35.54
N TRP A 3 21.33 -26.29 36.67
CA TRP A 3 19.98 -25.74 36.94
C TRP A 3 19.96 -24.21 37.07
N ILE A 4 21.01 -23.60 37.64
CA ILE A 4 21.13 -22.14 37.76
C ILE A 4 21.27 -21.50 36.37
N ALA A 5 22.09 -22.10 35.51
CA ALA A 5 22.27 -21.63 34.14
C ALA A 5 20.97 -21.72 33.34
N PHE A 6 20.24 -22.84 33.46
CA PHE A 6 18.92 -23.00 32.84
C PHE A 6 17.93 -21.92 33.29
N TYR A 7 17.73 -21.73 34.60
CA TYR A 7 16.75 -20.76 35.09
C TYR A 7 17.13 -19.32 34.75
N LYS A 8 18.41 -18.98 34.75
CA LYS A 8 18.87 -17.65 34.33
C LYS A 8 18.51 -17.36 32.87
N GLU A 9 18.69 -18.33 31.98
CA GLU A 9 18.34 -18.18 30.56
C GLU A 9 16.83 -18.19 30.34
N TYR A 10 16.11 -19.09 31.03
CA TYR A 10 14.65 -19.13 31.03
C TYR A 10 14.06 -17.79 31.45
N ASP A 11 14.50 -17.21 32.57
CA ASP A 11 13.97 -15.94 33.08
C ASP A 11 14.27 -14.77 32.13
N SER A 12 15.47 -14.74 31.52
CA SER A 12 15.81 -13.74 30.50
C SER A 12 14.86 -13.84 29.31
N LEU A 13 14.73 -15.04 28.75
CA LEU A 13 13.85 -15.32 27.62
C LEU A 13 12.40 -14.94 27.95
N MET A 14 11.88 -15.38 29.09
CA MET A 14 10.50 -15.09 29.49
C MET A 14 10.26 -13.59 29.65
N THR A 15 11.21 -12.86 30.23
CA THR A 15 11.09 -11.40 30.42
C THR A 15 11.04 -10.68 29.08
N GLU A 16 11.96 -11.01 28.18
CA GLU A 16 12.04 -10.44 26.84
C GLU A 16 10.75 -10.70 26.06
N TRP A 17 10.31 -11.96 25.99
CA TRP A 17 9.15 -12.36 25.20
C TRP A 17 7.81 -11.87 25.75
N GLN A 18 7.68 -11.79 27.08
CA GLN A 18 6.51 -11.14 27.68
C GLN A 18 6.49 -9.64 27.39
N SER A 19 7.65 -8.98 27.41
CA SER A 19 7.73 -7.55 27.08
C SER A 19 7.35 -7.31 25.61
N ALA A 20 7.84 -8.14 24.69
CA ALA A 20 7.50 -8.10 23.27
C ALA A 20 6.00 -8.36 23.05
N GLY A 21 5.44 -9.38 23.71
CA GLY A 21 4.02 -9.70 23.64
C GLY A 21 3.12 -8.56 24.16
N ARG A 22 3.50 -7.92 25.27
CA ARG A 22 2.77 -6.75 25.80
C ARG A 22 2.80 -5.57 24.84
N ARG A 23 3.99 -5.23 24.32
CA ARG A 23 4.14 -4.16 23.30
C ARG A 23 3.24 -4.44 22.11
N LEU A 24 3.28 -5.66 21.58
CA LEU A 24 2.46 -6.04 20.43
C LEU A 24 0.95 -5.97 20.71
N ALA A 25 0.51 -6.37 21.91
CA ALA A 25 -0.89 -6.30 22.30
C ALA A 25 -1.41 -4.85 22.41
N LEU A 26 -0.58 -3.91 22.88
CA LEU A 26 -0.91 -2.48 22.90
C LEU A 26 -1.10 -1.96 21.48
N GLU A 27 -0.14 -2.23 20.61
CA GLU A 27 -0.20 -1.79 19.20
C GLU A 27 -1.39 -2.39 18.45
N MET A 28 -1.69 -3.67 18.68
CA MET A 28 -2.89 -4.30 18.14
C MET A 28 -4.20 -3.67 18.66
N SER A 29 -4.21 -3.13 19.88
CA SER A 29 -5.38 -2.44 20.44
C SER A 29 -5.54 -1.06 19.82
N ASP A 30 -4.47 -0.28 19.73
CA ASP A 30 -4.45 1.05 19.10
C ASP A 30 -4.95 0.98 17.64
N LEU A 31 -4.63 -0.11 16.94
CA LEU A 31 -5.08 -0.32 15.56
C LEU A 31 -6.55 -0.64 15.40
N LYS A 32 -7.15 -1.30 16.39
CA LYS A 32 -8.59 -1.55 16.43
C LYS A 32 -9.35 -0.26 16.71
N GLU A 33 -8.78 0.62 17.53
CA GLU A 33 -9.39 1.91 17.87
C GLU A 33 -9.27 2.93 16.74
N CYS A 34 -8.19 2.84 15.94
CA CYS A 34 -8.03 3.69 14.78
C CYS A 34 -8.91 3.27 13.59
N THR A 35 -10.04 3.96 13.44
CA THR A 35 -10.94 3.87 12.28
C THR A 35 -10.45 4.66 11.08
N SER A 36 -9.51 5.61 11.26
CA SER A 36 -8.96 6.44 10.19
C SER A 36 -7.78 5.76 9.49
N LEU A 37 -7.90 5.64 8.16
CA LEU A 37 -6.91 4.96 7.32
C LEU A 37 -5.60 5.77 7.17
N SER A 38 -5.69 7.10 7.08
CA SER A 38 -4.53 7.94 6.78
C SER A 38 -3.63 8.23 7.99
N GLY A 39 -4.18 8.29 9.21
CA GLY A 39 -3.42 8.64 10.42
C GLY A 39 -2.58 7.49 10.97
N THR A 40 -2.86 6.25 10.57
CA THR A 40 -2.26 5.05 11.18
C THR A 40 -1.00 4.53 10.49
N LEU A 41 -0.76 4.86 9.22
CA LEU A 41 0.31 4.24 8.44
C LEU A 41 1.73 4.62 8.88
N THR A 42 1.95 5.87 9.32
CA THR A 42 3.29 6.33 9.71
C THR A 42 3.75 5.70 11.03
N PRO A 43 2.93 5.64 12.09
CA PRO A 43 3.24 4.86 13.29
C PRO A 43 3.40 3.36 13.00
N LEU A 44 2.47 2.79 12.20
CA LEU A 44 2.50 1.37 11.81
C LEU A 44 3.75 0.97 11.01
N GLY A 45 4.17 1.81 10.06
CA GLY A 45 5.34 1.56 9.23
C GLY A 45 6.64 1.54 10.02
N ARG A 46 6.75 2.42 11.04
CA ARG A 46 7.88 2.40 11.99
C ARG A 46 7.87 1.13 12.84
N LEU A 47 6.69 0.61 13.17
CA LEU A 47 6.56 -0.62 13.95
C LEU A 47 7.03 -1.87 13.18
N LEU A 48 6.69 -1.98 11.90
CA LEU A 48 7.12 -3.14 11.08
C LEU A 48 8.57 -3.07 10.64
N THR A 49 9.15 -1.87 10.68
CA THR A 49 10.59 -1.68 10.53
C THR A 49 11.32 -1.78 11.87
N ASP A 50 10.61 -1.94 12.99
CA ASP A 50 11.24 -2.17 14.29
C ASP A 50 11.99 -3.51 14.22
N PRO A 51 13.33 -3.47 14.28
CA PRO A 51 14.13 -4.68 14.19
C PRO A 51 13.80 -5.65 15.32
N THR A 52 13.26 -5.20 16.45
CA THR A 52 12.85 -6.06 17.57
C THR A 52 11.64 -6.93 17.23
N LEU A 53 10.78 -6.54 16.29
CA LEU A 53 9.59 -7.31 15.86
C LEU A 53 9.85 -8.24 14.67
N ARG A 54 10.80 -7.91 13.79
CA ARG A 54 11.21 -8.77 12.67
C ARG A 54 12.24 -9.83 13.06
N ARG A 55 13.16 -9.49 13.96
CA ARG A 55 14.15 -10.43 14.49
C ARG A 55 13.52 -11.47 15.41
N THR A 56 12.42 -11.13 16.07
CA THR A 56 11.78 -12.03 17.04
C THR A 56 11.50 -13.41 16.48
N SER A 57 10.89 -13.62 15.31
CA SER A 57 10.46 -14.99 14.94
C SER A 57 11.61 -15.99 14.72
N ARG A 58 12.69 -15.60 14.03
CA ARG A 58 13.84 -16.50 13.80
C ARG A 58 14.68 -16.61 15.07
N ASP A 59 14.93 -15.48 15.72
CA ASP A 59 15.71 -15.44 16.94
C ASP A 59 14.94 -16.13 18.10
N ALA A 60 13.60 -16.26 18.01
CA ALA A 60 12.79 -17.06 18.94
C ALA A 60 13.07 -18.54 18.84
N GLU A 61 13.05 -19.08 17.62
CA GLU A 61 13.24 -20.51 17.42
C GLU A 61 14.66 -20.90 17.79
N GLU A 62 15.64 -20.05 17.48
CA GLU A 62 17.02 -20.22 17.95
C GLU A 62 17.12 -20.16 19.47
N ALA A 63 16.47 -19.19 20.12
CA ALA A 63 16.50 -19.06 21.58
C ALA A 63 15.75 -20.19 22.31
N ILE A 64 14.63 -20.68 21.76
CA ILE A 64 13.91 -21.84 22.29
C ILE A 64 14.71 -23.12 22.09
N ALA A 65 15.35 -23.30 20.93
CA ALA A 65 16.22 -24.45 20.68
C ALA A 65 17.41 -24.47 21.65
N ALA A 66 18.04 -23.31 21.90
CA ALA A 66 19.12 -23.18 22.88
C ALA A 66 18.65 -23.51 24.31
N LEU A 67 17.45 -23.07 24.68
CA LEU A 67 16.84 -23.39 25.98
C LEU A 67 16.53 -24.90 26.11
N GLU A 68 16.04 -25.53 25.04
CA GLU A 68 15.74 -26.97 24.98
C GLU A 68 16.99 -27.82 25.09
N GLU A 69 18.06 -27.46 24.36
CA GLU A 69 19.36 -28.11 24.46
C GLU A 69 19.88 -28.02 25.90
N ARG A 70 19.74 -26.85 26.54
CA ARG A 70 20.16 -26.66 27.94
C ARG A 70 19.31 -27.45 28.93
N ALA A 71 18.04 -27.64 28.63
CA ALA A 71 17.11 -28.41 29.43
C ALA A 71 17.29 -29.92 29.29
N ALA A 72 17.92 -30.41 28.21
CA ALA A 72 18.03 -31.84 27.91
C ALA A 72 18.62 -32.68 29.05
N PRO A 73 19.72 -32.26 29.73
CA PRO A 73 20.27 -33.00 30.89
C PRO A 73 19.36 -32.99 32.12
N LEU A 74 18.43 -32.04 32.18
CA LEU A 74 17.51 -31.79 33.29
C LEU A 74 16.07 -32.24 32.97
N SER A 75 15.88 -32.97 31.87
CA SER A 75 14.56 -33.35 31.34
C SER A 75 13.74 -34.26 32.27
N HIS A 76 14.41 -34.97 33.18
CA HIS A 76 13.78 -35.77 34.23
C HIS A 76 13.08 -34.93 35.31
N ILE A 77 13.37 -33.63 35.38
CA ILE A 77 12.77 -32.70 36.34
C ILE A 77 11.50 -32.10 35.70
N GLU A 78 10.35 -32.44 36.27
CA GLU A 78 9.05 -32.02 35.74
C GLU A 78 8.90 -30.50 35.59
N HIS A 79 9.37 -29.73 36.58
CA HIS A 79 9.32 -28.27 36.53
C HIS A 79 10.12 -27.66 35.38
N VAL A 80 11.27 -28.26 35.02
CA VAL A 80 12.09 -27.82 33.89
C VAL A 80 11.33 -28.07 32.58
N ARG A 81 10.76 -29.26 32.43
CA ARG A 81 9.96 -29.65 31.26
C ARG A 81 8.74 -28.75 31.07
N LEU A 82 8.02 -28.45 32.14
CA LEU A 82 6.88 -27.52 32.12
C LEU A 82 7.30 -26.09 31.78
N SER A 83 8.46 -25.64 32.26
CA SER A 83 9.00 -24.31 31.99
C SER A 83 9.33 -24.14 30.49
N VAL A 84 10.03 -25.12 29.91
CA VAL A 84 10.32 -25.15 28.45
C VAL A 84 9.02 -25.13 27.63
N LYS A 85 8.04 -25.97 28.00
CA LYS A 85 6.72 -25.99 27.32
C LYS A 85 6.02 -24.63 27.40
N ARG A 86 6.11 -23.95 28.54
CA ARG A 86 5.55 -22.60 28.72
C ARG A 86 6.27 -21.56 27.87
N ALA A 87 7.59 -21.59 27.81
CA ALA A 87 8.40 -20.70 26.97
C ALA A 87 8.04 -20.85 25.48
N ARG A 88 8.01 -22.10 24.99
CA ARG A 88 7.63 -22.41 23.61
C ARG A 88 6.23 -21.88 23.26
N ARG A 89 5.24 -22.12 24.13
CA ARG A 89 3.89 -21.62 23.93
C ARG A 89 3.83 -20.09 23.87
N LEU A 90 4.55 -19.40 24.75
CA LEU A 90 4.59 -17.93 24.75
C LEU A 90 5.15 -17.40 23.43
N VAL A 91 6.29 -17.94 23.00
CA VAL A 91 6.95 -17.58 21.74
C VAL A 91 6.01 -17.78 20.55
N GLU A 92 5.35 -18.94 20.48
CA GLU A 92 4.43 -19.27 19.40
C GLU A 92 3.24 -18.29 19.34
N GLU A 93 2.64 -17.97 20.49
CA GLU A 93 1.51 -17.03 20.55
C GLU A 93 1.93 -15.60 20.18
N VAL A 94 3.09 -15.14 20.63
CA VAL A 94 3.65 -13.83 20.22
C VAL A 94 3.94 -13.83 18.72
N GLY A 95 4.49 -14.90 18.17
CA GLY A 95 4.74 -15.05 16.72
C GLY A 95 3.46 -15.03 15.88
N LYS A 96 2.42 -15.75 16.29
CA LYS A 96 1.09 -15.68 15.65
C LYS A 96 0.49 -14.28 15.71
N ALA A 97 0.66 -13.58 16.82
CA ALA A 97 0.15 -12.23 16.96
C ALA A 97 0.92 -11.24 16.06
N ALA A 98 2.24 -11.40 15.92
CA ALA A 98 3.06 -10.64 14.98
C ALA A 98 2.67 -10.85 13.52
N THR A 99 2.47 -12.09 13.09
CA THR A 99 2.04 -12.38 11.70
C THR A 99 0.66 -11.83 11.40
N ARG A 100 -0.29 -11.90 12.35
CA ARG A 100 -1.62 -11.29 12.22
C ARG A 100 -1.53 -9.76 12.09
N LEU A 101 -0.64 -9.13 12.84
CA LEU A 101 -0.41 -7.69 12.77
C LEU A 101 0.15 -7.27 11.40
N GLU A 102 1.15 -8.00 10.89
CA GLU A 102 1.73 -7.75 9.57
C GLU A 102 0.69 -7.92 8.44
N SER A 103 -0.14 -8.97 8.51
CA SER A 103 -1.24 -9.17 7.56
C SER A 103 -2.27 -8.01 7.60
N SER A 104 -2.66 -7.59 8.81
CA SER A 104 -3.58 -6.45 8.98
C SER A 104 -3.01 -5.16 8.40
N PHE A 105 -1.70 -4.95 8.52
CA PHE A 105 -1.05 -3.78 7.96
C PHE A 105 -1.04 -3.79 6.43
N GLU A 106 -0.68 -4.91 5.81
CA GLU A 106 -0.64 -4.97 4.34
C GLU A 106 -2.05 -4.82 3.75
N SER A 107 -3.06 -5.39 4.41
CA SER A 107 -4.46 -5.16 4.06
C SER A 107 -4.82 -3.67 4.10
N ARG A 108 -4.49 -2.95 5.19
CA ARG A 108 -4.77 -1.51 5.32
C ARG A 108 -4.02 -0.68 4.27
N ARG A 109 -2.76 -1.03 3.96
CA ARG A 109 -2.01 -0.39 2.87
C ARG A 109 -2.66 -0.59 1.51
N ALA A 110 -3.13 -1.80 1.20
CA ALA A 110 -3.84 -2.08 -0.03
C ALA A 110 -5.12 -1.23 -0.14
N THR A 111 -5.92 -1.14 0.93
CA THR A 111 -7.11 -0.28 0.96
C THR A 111 -6.79 1.18 0.67
N ILE A 112 -5.73 1.72 1.28
CA ILE A 112 -5.34 3.13 1.09
C ILE A 112 -4.89 3.40 -0.35
N ARG A 113 -4.08 2.51 -0.93
CA ARG A 113 -3.70 2.60 -2.34
C ARG A 113 -4.94 2.60 -3.24
N ASN A 114 -5.91 1.72 -2.98
CA ASN A 114 -7.16 1.65 -3.75
C ASN A 114 -7.98 2.95 -3.61
N LEU A 115 -8.10 3.50 -2.41
CA LEU A 115 -8.79 4.77 -2.20
C LEU A 115 -8.11 5.95 -2.91
N ALA A 116 -6.77 5.98 -2.94
CA ALA A 116 -6.04 6.99 -3.69
C ALA A 116 -6.32 6.90 -5.19
N VAL A 117 -6.38 5.69 -5.75
CA VAL A 117 -6.77 5.46 -7.15
C VAL A 117 -8.21 5.93 -7.40
N LEU A 118 -9.16 5.57 -6.54
CA LEU A 118 -10.56 5.98 -6.69
C LEU A 118 -10.73 7.51 -6.64
N ARG A 119 -10.03 8.19 -5.73
CA ARG A 119 -10.02 9.66 -5.67
C ARG A 119 -9.45 10.29 -6.94
N SER A 120 -8.36 9.73 -7.46
CA SER A 120 -7.79 10.19 -8.74
C SER A 120 -8.77 10.04 -9.90
N ILE A 121 -9.53 8.94 -9.94
CA ILE A 121 -10.58 8.73 -10.96
C ILE A 121 -11.72 9.72 -10.76
N GLU A 122 -12.13 9.96 -9.51
CA GLU A 122 -13.16 10.93 -9.16
C GLU A 122 -12.76 12.35 -9.60
N ASP A 123 -11.52 12.76 -9.35
CA ASP A 123 -10.99 14.07 -9.78
C ASP A 123 -10.99 14.20 -11.31
N GLN A 124 -10.53 13.16 -12.02
CA GLN A 124 -10.56 13.11 -13.48
C GLN A 124 -11.99 13.18 -14.03
N ALA A 125 -12.94 12.49 -13.40
CA ALA A 125 -14.35 12.53 -13.80
C ALA A 125 -14.94 13.94 -13.58
N HIS A 126 -14.63 14.58 -12.45
CA HIS A 126 -15.07 15.95 -12.18
C HIS A 126 -14.50 16.95 -13.19
N GLU A 127 -13.24 16.79 -13.62
CA GLU A 127 -12.63 17.63 -14.64
C GLU A 127 -13.36 17.51 -15.99
N VAL A 128 -13.59 16.28 -16.45
CA VAL A 128 -14.34 16.01 -17.69
C VAL A 128 -15.76 16.57 -17.63
N LEU A 129 -16.47 16.36 -16.52
CA LEU A 129 -17.83 16.88 -16.33
C LEU A 129 -17.86 18.41 -16.29
N SER A 130 -16.94 19.04 -15.55
CA SER A 130 -16.82 20.50 -15.50
C SER A 130 -16.50 21.08 -16.89
N TRP A 131 -15.63 20.43 -17.66
CA TRP A 131 -15.36 20.82 -19.04
C TRP A 131 -16.60 20.72 -19.92
N LEU A 132 -17.32 19.60 -19.82
CA LEU A 132 -18.54 19.35 -20.60
C LEU A 132 -19.59 20.44 -20.35
N CYS A 133 -19.86 20.75 -19.08
CA CYS A 133 -20.86 21.76 -18.69
C CYS A 133 -20.46 23.21 -19.01
N LYS A 134 -19.16 23.53 -19.13
CA LYS A 134 -18.70 24.91 -19.35
C LYS A 134 -18.42 25.25 -20.81
N LYS A 135 -17.83 24.31 -21.55
CA LYS A 135 -17.25 24.58 -22.88
C LYS A 135 -17.59 23.48 -23.88
N GLY A 136 -17.72 22.24 -23.41
CA GLY A 136 -18.05 21.10 -24.26
C GLY A 136 -19.41 21.24 -24.92
N GLU A 137 -20.46 21.57 -24.15
CA GLU A 137 -21.83 21.71 -24.66
C GLU A 137 -21.93 22.76 -25.78
N ASP A 138 -21.45 23.98 -25.55
CA ASP A 138 -21.46 25.04 -26.57
C ASP A 138 -20.75 24.66 -27.87
N ILE A 139 -19.61 23.96 -27.78
CA ILE A 139 -18.84 23.58 -28.95
C ILE A 139 -19.49 22.40 -29.68
N LEU A 140 -19.97 21.40 -28.95
CA LEU A 140 -20.66 20.25 -29.52
C LEU A 140 -21.97 20.68 -30.20
N SER A 141 -22.74 21.57 -29.58
CA SER A 141 -23.97 22.12 -30.18
C SER A 141 -23.68 22.93 -31.46
N LYS A 142 -22.60 23.73 -31.49
CA LYS A 142 -22.18 24.46 -32.70
C LYS A 142 -21.80 23.54 -33.85
N HIS A 143 -21.11 22.44 -33.58
CA HIS A 143 -20.69 21.47 -34.62
C HIS A 143 -21.80 20.48 -34.99
N ALA A 144 -22.78 20.26 -34.11
CA ALA A 144 -23.98 19.46 -34.42
C ALA A 144 -24.95 20.19 -35.37
N GLN A 145 -24.84 21.51 -35.49
CA GLN A 145 -25.62 22.29 -36.45
C GLN A 145 -25.01 22.15 -37.85
N HIS A 146 -25.73 21.52 -38.78
CA HIS A 146 -25.36 21.33 -40.18
C HIS A 146 -25.49 22.63 -41.00
N THR A 147 -24.73 23.66 -40.63
CA THR A 147 -24.84 25.00 -41.24
C THR A 147 -23.98 25.17 -42.51
N ALA A 148 -23.17 24.17 -42.86
CA ALA A 148 -22.32 24.21 -44.05
C ALA A 148 -23.15 24.01 -45.34
N THR A 149 -23.48 25.11 -46.02
CA THR A 149 -24.26 25.09 -47.28
C THR A 149 -23.39 25.04 -48.53
N ASN A 150 -22.05 25.07 -48.38
CA ASN A 150 -21.11 24.99 -49.50
C ASN A 150 -19.79 24.29 -49.12
N LEU A 151 -19.04 23.80 -50.11
CA LEU A 151 -17.81 23.03 -49.92
C LEU A 151 -16.73 23.77 -49.12
N THR A 152 -16.60 25.09 -49.31
CA THR A 152 -15.62 25.92 -48.60
C THR A 152 -15.93 26.02 -47.12
N SER A 153 -17.21 26.24 -46.77
CA SER A 153 -17.68 26.25 -45.39
C SER A 153 -17.51 24.88 -44.74
N ALA A 154 -17.81 23.79 -45.46
CA ALA A 154 -17.63 22.42 -44.95
C ALA A 154 -16.18 22.12 -44.57
N ARG A 155 -15.21 22.51 -45.42
CA ARG A 155 -13.78 22.35 -45.14
C ARG A 155 -13.29 23.19 -43.96
N LEU A 156 -13.88 24.37 -43.75
CA LEU A 156 -13.57 25.20 -42.58
C LEU A 156 -14.06 24.54 -41.29
N HIS A 157 -15.31 24.06 -41.28
CA HIS A 157 -15.88 23.32 -40.14
C HIS A 157 -15.06 22.05 -39.81
N GLU A 158 -14.60 21.31 -40.82
CA GLU A 158 -13.75 20.14 -40.64
C GLU A 158 -12.43 20.50 -39.93
N ARG A 159 -11.74 21.54 -40.40
CA ARG A 159 -10.47 22.00 -39.81
C ARG A 159 -10.64 22.55 -38.39
N GLU A 160 -11.74 23.24 -38.11
CA GLU A 160 -12.06 23.75 -36.77
C GLU A 160 -12.38 22.61 -35.79
N PHE A 161 -13.11 21.60 -36.26
CA PHE A 161 -13.37 20.39 -35.48
C PHE A 161 -12.08 19.60 -35.20
N GLU A 162 -11.20 19.45 -36.19
CA GLU A 162 -9.91 18.76 -36.03
C GLU A 162 -9.01 19.48 -35.00
N LYS A 163 -8.94 20.80 -35.07
CA LYS A 163 -8.22 21.63 -34.07
C LYS A 163 -8.83 21.47 -32.68
N PHE A 164 -10.15 21.43 -32.57
CA PHE A 164 -10.87 21.22 -31.31
C PHE A 164 -10.62 19.82 -30.73
N TYR A 165 -10.71 18.79 -31.55
CA TYR A 165 -10.44 17.40 -31.18
C TYR A 165 -9.00 17.23 -30.69
N PHE A 166 -8.02 17.79 -31.40
CA PHE A 166 -6.62 17.75 -31.00
C PHE A 166 -6.38 18.48 -29.68
N THR A 167 -6.92 19.70 -29.52
CA THR A 167 -6.78 20.46 -28.27
C THR A 167 -7.43 19.73 -27.10
N SER A 168 -8.63 19.18 -27.28
CA SER A 168 -9.36 18.48 -26.21
C SER A 168 -8.71 17.14 -25.83
N MET A 169 -8.05 16.46 -26.77
CA MET A 169 -7.33 15.21 -26.48
C MET A 169 -5.89 15.42 -25.99
N VAL A 170 -5.26 16.56 -26.26
CA VAL A 170 -3.87 16.83 -25.84
C VAL A 170 -3.84 17.64 -24.53
N SER A 171 -4.79 18.55 -24.30
CA SER A 171 -4.86 19.36 -23.08
C SER A 171 -5.49 18.65 -21.87
N ASN A 172 -6.22 17.54 -22.07
CA ASN A 172 -6.69 16.67 -20.97
C ASN A 172 -5.64 15.59 -20.58
N VAL A 173 -4.41 15.67 -21.09
CA VAL A 173 -3.32 14.68 -20.87
C VAL A 173 -2.17 15.24 -20.02
N ASP A 174 -2.39 16.34 -19.29
CA ASP A 174 -1.45 16.76 -18.23
C ASP A 174 -1.57 15.93 -16.94
N CYS A 175 -2.33 14.84 -16.97
CA CYS A 175 -2.23 13.75 -16.00
C CYS A 175 -1.33 12.65 -16.60
N PRO A 176 -0.19 12.28 -15.98
CA PRO A 176 0.61 11.17 -16.45
C PRO A 176 -0.15 9.87 -16.19
N ILE A 177 -1.00 9.47 -17.13
CA ILE A 177 -1.51 8.11 -17.17
C ILE A 177 -0.35 7.24 -17.63
N ALA A 178 0.42 6.74 -16.67
CA ALA A 178 1.29 5.59 -16.87
C ALA A 178 0.41 4.35 -17.13
N VAL A 179 -0.25 4.30 -18.29
CA VAL A 179 -0.76 3.05 -18.82
C VAL A 179 0.46 2.30 -19.33
N ASN A 180 0.84 1.27 -18.59
CA ASN A 180 1.84 0.29 -18.99
C ASN A 180 1.73 -0.06 -20.49
N GLY A 181 2.76 0.28 -21.25
CA GLY A 181 3.19 -0.53 -22.41
C GLY A 181 2.60 -0.23 -23.79
N ILE A 182 2.01 0.94 -24.07
CA ILE A 182 1.72 1.32 -25.47
C ILE A 182 2.55 2.54 -25.86
N GLU A 183 3.65 2.26 -26.54
CA GLU A 183 4.54 3.21 -27.20
C GLU A 183 3.72 4.08 -28.19
N ARG A 184 3.34 5.30 -27.78
CA ARG A 184 2.70 6.26 -28.69
C ARG A 184 3.76 6.83 -29.62
N ARG A 185 4.00 6.13 -30.74
CA ARG A 185 4.69 6.70 -31.90
C ARG A 185 3.80 7.78 -32.51
N ALA A 186 4.24 9.04 -32.43
CA ALA A 186 3.60 10.14 -33.14
C ALA A 186 3.54 9.84 -34.65
N PRO A 187 2.41 10.07 -35.34
CA PRO A 187 2.40 10.05 -36.79
C PRO A 187 3.30 11.17 -37.31
N ARG A 188 4.35 10.78 -38.04
CA ARG A 188 5.22 11.70 -38.78
C ARG A 188 4.44 12.27 -39.96
N GLY A 189 4.47 13.60 -40.09
CA GLY A 189 3.91 14.36 -41.21
C GLY A 189 2.93 15.40 -40.65
N ILE A 190 3.15 16.71 -40.73
CA ILE A 190 3.88 17.50 -41.71
C ILE A 190 4.62 18.61 -40.95
N ALA A 191 5.94 18.52 -40.93
CA ALA A 191 6.80 19.66 -40.65
C ALA A 191 7.01 20.39 -41.98
N SER A 192 6.17 21.38 -42.25
CA SER A 192 6.51 22.56 -43.07
C SER A 192 5.26 23.41 -43.21
N LEU A 193 5.24 24.54 -42.51
CA LEU A 193 4.83 25.85 -43.00
C LEU A 193 5.21 26.84 -41.89
N SER A 194 6.51 27.13 -41.87
CA SER A 194 7.05 28.31 -41.22
C SER A 194 6.41 29.55 -41.82
N LEU A 195 6.15 30.54 -40.96
CA LEU A 195 5.86 31.91 -41.33
C LEU A 195 6.79 32.38 -42.48
N SER A 196 6.20 32.75 -43.61
CA SER A 196 6.35 34.02 -44.35
C SER A 196 5.62 33.91 -45.67
#